data_AF-A0A9E6D2A3-F1
#
_entry.id   AF-A0A9E6D2A3-F1
#
_cell.length_a   1.000
_cell.length_b   1.000
_cell.length_c   1.000
_cell.angle_alpha   90.00
_cell.angle_beta   90.00
_cell.angle_gamma   90.00
#
_symmetry.space_group_name_H-M   'P 1'
#
loop_
_entity.id
_entity.type
_entity.pdbx_description
1 polymer ?
#
loop_
_entity_poly.entity_id
_entity_poly.type
_entity_poly.pdbx_seq_one_letter_code
_entity_poly.pdbx_strand_id
1 'polypeptide(L)'
;MKDVSAALSLVFKAEVQNMIASIRGYQLIQGTRGQDGVNEDIFIAVIQRFSALVEVSPEIIEMDVNPLLEIQRHIIAVDLKICVEK
;
A
#
# COMPACT_ATOMS: atom_id res chain seq x y z
N MET A 1 6.42 -19.29 -2.91
CA MET A 1 5.15 -18.65 -2.51
C MET A 1 5.40 -17.15 -2.39
N LYS A 2 4.67 -16.30 -3.11
CA LYS A 2 4.84 -14.84 -3.10
C LYS A 2 4.32 -14.28 -1.77
N ASP A 3 5.04 -13.32 -1.17
CA ASP A 3 4.61 -12.66 0.07
C ASP A 3 3.69 -11.49 -0.26
N VAL A 4 2.41 -11.80 -0.49
CA VAL A 4 1.41 -10.83 -0.98
C VAL A 4 0.07 -11.06 -0.29
N SER A 5 -0.66 -9.96 -0.09
CA SER A 5 -2.05 -9.97 0.38
C SER A 5 -2.90 -9.19 -0.63
N ALA A 6 -4.16 -9.58 -0.80
CA ALA A 6 -5.05 -9.01 -1.80
C ALA A 6 -6.45 -8.78 -1.21
N ALA A 7 -7.11 -7.73 -1.67
CA ALA A 7 -8.48 -7.40 -1.34
C ALA A 7 -9.16 -6.76 -2.55
N LEU A 8 -10.49 -6.75 -2.56
CA LEU A 8 -11.26 -5.98 -3.53
C LEU A 8 -11.19 -4.49 -3.18
N SER A 9 -11.37 -3.64 -4.18
CA SER A 9 -11.43 -2.19 -4.00
C SER A 9 -12.57 -1.77 -3.06
N LEU A 10 -12.47 -0.54 -2.54
CA LEU A 10 -13.22 -0.04 -1.37
C LEU A 10 -12.86 -0.74 -0.05
N VAL A 11 -11.57 -0.85 0.23
CA VAL A 11 -11.07 -1.46 1.49
C VAL A 11 -11.25 -0.55 2.71
N PHE A 12 -11.67 -1.15 3.83
CA PHE A 12 -11.76 -0.48 5.12
C PHE A 12 -10.45 -0.60 5.92
N LYS A 13 -10.25 0.31 6.90
CA LYS A 13 -9.05 0.36 7.74
C LYS A 13 -8.70 -1.01 8.35
N ALA A 14 -9.70 -1.70 8.91
CA ALA A 14 -9.51 -3.01 9.52
C ALA A 14 -9.05 -4.08 8.53
N GLU A 15 -9.54 -4.06 7.29
CA GLU A 15 -9.09 -4.98 6.25
C GLU A 15 -7.65 -4.71 5.87
N VAL A 16 -7.29 -3.44 5.64
CA VAL A 16 -5.90 -3.06 5.30
C VAL A 16 -4.93 -3.42 6.44
N GLN A 17 -5.32 -3.22 7.69
CA GLN A 17 -4.54 -3.65 8.85
C GLN A 17 -4.28 -5.16 8.83
N ASN A 18 -5.33 -5.96 8.56
CA ASN A 18 -5.19 -7.40 8.45
C ASN A 18 -4.30 -7.79 7.26
N MET A 19 -4.42 -7.11 6.12
CA MET A 19 -3.58 -7.34 4.94
C MET A 19 -2.11 -7.10 5.27
N ILE A 20 -1.77 -5.96 5.89
CA ILE A 20 -0.40 -5.62 6.29
C ILE A 20 0.13 -6.63 7.30
N ALA A 21 -0.66 -7.01 8.31
CA ALA A 21 -0.25 -7.99 9.32
C ALA A 21 -0.10 -9.42 8.76
N SER A 22 -0.73 -9.73 7.63
CA SER A 22 -0.72 -11.07 7.02
C SER A 22 0.53 -11.40 6.20
N ILE A 23 1.31 -10.39 5.78
CA ILE A 23 2.53 -10.64 5.00
C ILE A 23 3.68 -11.07 5.92
N ARG A 24 4.54 -11.97 5.46
CA ARG A 24 5.71 -12.43 6.23
C ARG A 24 6.68 -11.28 6.52
N GLY A 25 6.74 -10.28 5.63
CA GLY A 25 7.51 -9.05 5.79
C GLY A 25 6.99 -8.06 6.85
N TYR A 26 5.90 -8.35 7.57
CA TYR A 26 5.30 -7.40 8.52
C TYR A 26 6.28 -6.89 9.58
N GLN A 27 7.21 -7.73 10.05
CA GLN A 27 8.26 -7.31 10.99
C GLN A 27 9.15 -6.17 10.46
N LEU A 28 9.31 -6.05 9.14
CA LEU A 28 10.05 -4.93 8.53
C LEU A 28 9.24 -3.63 8.58
N ILE A 29 7.91 -3.73 8.44
CA ILE A 29 6.98 -2.60 8.57
C ILE A 29 6.97 -2.09 10.01
N GLN A 30 7.00 -3.00 11.00
CA GLN A 30 7.06 -2.64 12.42
C GLN A 30 8.40 -2.03 12.85
N GLY A 31 9.42 -2.11 11.99
CA GLY A 31 10.78 -1.67 12.28
C GLY A 31 11.65 -2.80 12.81
N THR A 32 12.96 -2.59 12.70
CA THR A 32 13.95 -3.57 13.15
C THR A 32 14.96 -2.92 14.08
N ARG A 33 15.94 -3.67 14.58
CA ARG A 33 16.89 -3.16 15.57
C ARG A 33 17.63 -1.92 15.04
N GLY A 34 17.37 -0.76 15.64
CA GLY A 34 18.01 0.51 15.28
C GLY A 34 17.36 1.26 14.11
N GLN A 35 16.21 0.80 13.61
CA GLN A 35 15.41 1.50 12.60
C GLN A 35 13.94 1.54 13.03
N ASP A 36 13.36 2.73 13.00
CA ASP A 36 11.93 2.92 13.27
C ASP A 36 11.11 2.20 12.19
N GLY A 37 9.95 1.70 12.60
CA GLY A 37 8.94 1.18 11.68
C GLY A 37 8.27 2.29 10.87
N VAL A 38 7.57 1.84 9.83
CA VAL A 38 6.70 2.68 9.01
C VAL A 38 5.52 3.15 9.86
N ASN A 39 5.08 4.39 9.67
CA ASN A 39 3.82 4.85 10.23
C ASN A 39 2.65 4.12 9.54
N GLU A 40 2.17 3.05 10.18
CA GLU A 40 1.11 2.20 9.65
C GLU A 40 -0.18 2.98 9.36
N ASP A 41 -0.55 3.97 10.17
CA ASP A 41 -1.76 4.77 9.93
C ASP A 41 -1.67 5.56 8.61
N ILE A 42 -0.49 6.13 8.31
CA ILE A 42 -0.27 6.82 7.02
C ILE A 42 -0.27 5.80 5.87
N PHE A 43 0.38 4.65 6.06
CA PHE A 43 0.45 3.60 5.06
C PHE A 43 -0.94 3.03 4.71
N ILE A 44 -1.76 2.77 5.73
CA ILE A 44 -3.17 2.35 5.57
C ILE A 44 -3.95 3.41 4.79
N ALA A 45 -3.82 4.69 5.17
CA ALA A 45 -4.51 5.78 4.48
C ALA A 45 -4.09 5.89 3.00
N VAL A 46 -2.84 5.57 2.65
CA VAL A 46 -2.38 5.51 1.26
C VAL A 46 -3.07 4.37 0.50
N ILE A 47 -3.12 3.16 1.06
CA ILE A 47 -3.78 2.01 0.43
C ILE A 47 -5.28 2.28 0.22
N GLN A 48 -5.97 2.85 1.22
CA GLN A 48 -7.38 3.23 1.09
C GLN A 48 -7.61 4.28 0.00
N ARG A 49 -6.68 5.24 -0.16
CA ARG A 49 -6.75 6.24 -1.24
C ARG A 49 -6.54 5.63 -2.62
N PHE A 50 -5.62 4.69 -2.78
CA PHE A 50 -5.48 3.96 -4.05
C PHE A 50 -6.73 3.14 -4.36
N SER A 51 -7.30 2.48 -3.35
CA SER A 51 -8.54 1.73 -3.47
C SER A 51 -9.72 2.61 -3.89
N ALA A 52 -9.82 3.83 -3.36
CA ALA A 52 -10.83 4.80 -3.79
C ALA A 52 -10.53 5.39 -5.19
N LEU A 53 -9.26 5.54 -5.56
CA LEU A 53 -8.85 6.08 -6.86
C LEU A 53 -9.30 5.17 -8.00
N VAL A 54 -9.07 3.86 -7.90
CA VAL A 54 -9.46 2.91 -8.96
C VAL A 54 -10.98 2.80 -9.14
N GLU A 55 -11.76 3.15 -8.11
CA GLU A 55 -13.22 3.19 -8.18
C GLU A 55 -13.74 4.41 -8.95
N VAL A 56 -13.06 5.56 -8.80
CA VAL A 56 -13.46 6.80 -9.49
C VAL A 56 -12.84 6.94 -10.88
N SER A 57 -11.80 6.15 -11.18
CA SER A 57 -11.09 6.12 -12.46
C SER A 57 -11.14 4.71 -13.08
N PRO A 58 -12.30 4.28 -13.59
CA PRO A 58 -12.49 2.94 -14.17
C PRO A 58 -11.61 2.68 -15.41
N GLU A 59 -11.06 3.73 -16.03
CA GLU A 59 -10.07 3.61 -17.10
C GLU A 59 -8.75 2.97 -16.64
N ILE A 60 -8.44 3.00 -15.34
CA ILE A 60 -7.24 2.38 -14.77
C ILE A 60 -7.45 0.87 -14.65
N ILE A 61 -6.81 0.10 -15.54
CA ILE A 61 -6.90 -1.37 -15.52
C ILE A 61 -5.80 -2.03 -14.70
N GLU A 62 -4.67 -1.34 -14.51
CA GLU A 62 -3.56 -1.81 -13.69
C GLU A 62 -2.80 -0.61 -13.12
N MET A 63 -2.43 -0.70 -11.84
CA MET A 63 -1.56 0.26 -11.18
C MET A 63 -0.51 -0.50 -10.36
N ASP A 64 0.76 -0.15 -10.56
CA ASP A 64 1.88 -0.69 -9.78
C ASP A 64 2.71 0.47 -9.21
N VAL A 65 2.93 0.43 -7.88
CA VAL A 65 3.70 1.43 -7.15
C VAL A 65 4.91 0.71 -6.55
N ASN A 66 6.08 0.94 -7.12
CA ASN A 66 7.28 0.26 -6.68
C ASN A 66 8.55 1.05 -7.02
N PRO A 67 9.25 1.65 -6.03
CA PRO A 67 9.05 1.53 -4.59
C PRO A 67 8.13 2.62 -3.99
N LEU A 68 7.51 2.27 -2.85
CA LEU A 68 6.78 3.17 -1.96
C LEU A 68 7.58 3.31 -0.66
N LEU A 69 8.09 4.51 -0.37
CA LEU A 69 9.04 4.75 0.72
C LEU A 69 8.47 5.70 1.78
N GLU A 70 8.83 5.50 3.04
CA GLU A 70 8.69 6.54 4.07
C GLU A 70 9.97 7.37 4.18
N ILE A 71 9.86 8.68 4.03
CA ILE A 71 10.95 9.65 4.25
C ILE A 71 10.42 10.74 5.17
N GLN A 72 11.04 10.93 6.34
CA GLN A 72 10.67 11.97 7.30
C GLN A 72 9.16 11.99 7.65
N ARG A 73 8.54 10.82 7.87
CA ARG A 73 7.09 10.66 8.11
C ARG A 73 6.18 10.97 6.92
N HIS A 74 6.73 11.08 5.71
CA HIS A 74 5.97 11.19 4.47
C HIS A 74 6.09 9.90 3.66
N ILE A 75 4.97 9.40 3.14
CA ILE A 75 4.97 8.29 2.18
C ILE A 75 5.10 8.84 0.76
N ILE A 76 6.10 8.37 0.02
CA ILE A 76 6.48 8.84 -1.31
C ILE A 76 6.53 7.65 -2.27
N ALA A 77 5.72 7.71 -3.33
CA ALA A 77 5.88 6.84 -4.48
C ALA A 77 7.05 7.36 -5.32
N VAL A 78 8.12 6.59 -5.44
CA VAL A 78 9.30 6.97 -6.20
C VAL A 78 9.13 6.66 -7.69
N ASP A 79 8.45 5.55 -7.98
CA ASP A 79 8.09 5.13 -9.32
C ASP A 79 6.65 4.59 -9.32
N LEU A 80 5.96 4.79 -10.43
CA LEU A 80 4.56 4.47 -10.61
C LEU A 80 4.30 4.13 -12.07
N LYS A 81 3.69 2.97 -12.31
CA LYS A 81 3.19 2.56 -13.61
C LYS A 81 1.67 2.44 -13.56
N ILE A 82 1.00 3.09 -14.52
CA ILE A 82 -0.45 2.99 -14.70
C ILE A 82 -0.72 2.51 -16.12
N CYS A 83 -1.51 1.45 -16.24
CA CYS A 83 -2.08 1.02 -17.50
C CYS A 83 -3.54 1.51 -17.57
N VAL A 84 -3.92 2.08 -18.71
CA VAL A 84 -5.27 2.59 -18.94
C VAL A 84 -5.88 1.98 -20.20
N GLU A 85 -7.16 1.66 -20.14
CA GLU A 85 -7.98 1.26 -21.30
C GLU A 85 -8.86 2.42 -21.77
N LYS A 86 -9.16 2.44 -23.07
CA LYS A 86 -9.90 3.53 -23.74
C LYS A 86 -11.38 3.22 -23.87
#